data_AF-A0A9Q1BCF5-F1
#
_entry.id   AF-A0A9Q1BCF5-F1
#
_cell.length_a   1.000
_cell.length_b   1.000
_cell.length_c   1.000
_cell.angle_alpha   90.00
_cell.angle_beta   90.00
_cell.angle_gamma   90.00
#
_symmetry.space_group_name_H-M   'P 1'
#
loop_
_entity.id
_entity.type
_entity.pdbx_description
1 polymer ?
#
loop_
_entity_poly.entity_id
_entity_poly.type
_entity_poly.pdbx_seq_one_letter_code
_entity_poly.pdbx_strand_id
1 'polypeptide(L)'
;MNYYIDNFEDEIDDFQKVNTSGKHFPFSNISFNSSRMGLTSIKTTAVRLVKPSLDDVKLGDVLHFVIQAKDDGGRPRPSGGDFWLPVMKGKTEDGFETSMAGRVVDHRNGSYSIYFIAAWVGNASIQVVLAMTAEAVDWFENQFS
;
A
#
# COMPACT_ATOMS: atom_id res chain seq x y z
N MET A 1 -7.52 -12.32 -39.18
CA MET A 1 -6.28 -12.72 -38.48
C MET A 1 -5.27 -11.60 -38.67
N ASN A 2 -4.65 -11.14 -37.58
CA ASN A 2 -3.63 -10.09 -37.41
C ASN A 2 -4.05 -8.65 -37.02
N TYR A 3 -3.86 -8.39 -35.72
CA TYR A 3 -3.27 -7.27 -34.97
C TYR A 3 -3.36 -5.82 -35.47
N TYR A 4 -3.79 -4.93 -34.57
CA TYR A 4 -3.08 -3.67 -34.26
C TYR A 4 -3.22 -3.35 -32.76
N ILE A 5 -2.09 -3.18 -32.08
CA ILE A 5 -1.95 -2.47 -30.81
C ILE A 5 -1.65 -1.02 -31.21
N ASP A 6 -2.34 -0.03 -30.64
CA ASP A 6 -1.85 1.34 -30.67
C ASP A 6 -2.03 2.01 -29.30
N ASN A 7 -0.89 2.10 -28.63
CA ASN A 7 -0.34 3.19 -27.82
C ASN A 7 -1.26 3.96 -26.87
N PHE A 8 -1.03 3.65 -25.58
CA PHE A 8 -1.50 4.33 -24.40
C PHE A 8 -0.58 5.54 -24.12
N GLU A 9 -0.67 6.59 -24.93
CA GLU A 9 -0.08 7.90 -24.65
C GLU A 9 -0.57 8.85 -25.74
N ASP A 10 -1.71 9.51 -25.50
CA ASP A 10 -2.04 10.87 -25.96
C ASP A 10 -3.45 11.24 -25.45
N GLU A 11 -3.67 12.52 -25.17
CA GLU A 11 -4.88 13.14 -24.56
C GLU A 11 -5.02 13.07 -23.03
N ILE A 12 -4.01 13.61 -22.32
CA ILE A 12 -4.28 14.43 -21.13
C ILE A 12 -4.34 15.88 -21.59
N ASP A 13 -5.41 16.30 -22.26
CA ASP A 13 -5.77 17.72 -22.37
C ASP A 13 -7.20 17.91 -22.91
N ASP A 14 -8.23 17.59 -22.11
CA ASP A 14 -9.56 18.18 -22.34
C ASP A 14 -10.37 18.30 -21.04
N PHE A 15 -9.93 19.19 -20.15
CA PHE A 15 -10.84 19.74 -19.12
C PHE A 15 -11.55 20.96 -19.69
N GLN A 16 -12.60 20.74 -20.49
CA GLN A 16 -13.48 21.83 -20.91
C GLN A 16 -14.24 22.41 -19.72
N LYS A 17 -14.16 23.75 -19.61
CA LYS A 17 -14.89 24.55 -18.63
C LYS A 17 -16.39 24.44 -18.86
N VAL A 18 -17.10 23.76 -17.96
CA VAL A 18 -18.58 23.78 -17.95
C VAL A 18 -19.07 25.10 -17.35
N ASN A 19 -19.80 25.87 -18.17
CA ASN A 19 -20.50 27.08 -17.77
C ASN A 19 -21.85 26.71 -17.14
N THR A 20 -22.00 26.81 -15.83
CA THR A 20 -23.25 26.46 -15.12
C THR A 20 -24.12 27.71 -14.88
N SER A 21 -24.97 28.06 -15.86
CA SER A 21 -26.11 28.95 -15.63
C SER A 21 -27.32 28.12 -15.15
N GLY A 22 -27.65 28.22 -13.86
CA GLY A 22 -29.00 27.92 -13.37
C GLY A 22 -29.20 26.55 -12.72
N LYS A 23 -28.89 26.47 -11.42
CA LYS A 23 -29.72 25.98 -10.30
C LYS A 23 -28.79 25.72 -9.11
N HIS A 24 -28.90 26.58 -8.11
CA HIS A 24 -28.19 26.47 -6.84
C HIS A 24 -28.56 25.15 -6.15
N PHE A 25 -27.61 24.21 -6.05
CA PHE A 25 -27.56 23.24 -4.96
C PHE A 25 -26.45 23.72 -4.02
N PRO A 26 -26.70 23.92 -2.72
CA PRO A 26 -25.72 24.54 -1.84
C PRO A 26 -24.68 23.49 -1.43
N PHE A 27 -23.73 23.18 -2.31
CA PHE A 27 -22.42 22.74 -1.85
C PHE A 27 -21.58 24.00 -1.73
N SER A 28 -21.54 24.56 -0.52
CA SER A 28 -20.66 25.67 -0.18
C SER A 28 -19.23 25.34 -0.56
N ASN A 29 -18.64 26.14 -1.46
CA ASN A 29 -17.21 26.37 -1.69
C ASN A 29 -16.27 25.22 -1.28
N ILE A 30 -16.17 24.18 -2.12
CA ILE A 30 -15.01 23.28 -2.02
C ILE A 30 -13.87 23.90 -2.84
N SER A 31 -13.09 24.78 -2.21
CA SER A 31 -11.79 25.16 -2.75
C SER A 31 -10.79 24.03 -2.45
N PHE A 32 -10.43 23.24 -3.46
CA PHE A 32 -9.31 22.30 -3.34
C PHE A 32 -7.99 23.05 -3.50
N ASN A 33 -7.60 23.80 -2.48
CA ASN A 33 -6.21 24.22 -2.31
C ASN A 33 -5.48 23.17 -1.47
N SER A 34 -5.03 22.10 -2.12
CA SER A 34 -3.92 21.30 -1.62
C SER A 34 -3.20 20.74 -2.82
N SER A 35 -1.87 20.80 -2.82
CA SER A 35 -1.05 19.99 -3.71
C SER A 35 -1.44 18.53 -3.48
N ARG A 36 -2.39 18.01 -4.27
CA ARG A 36 -3.04 16.72 -4.02
C ARG A 36 -1.97 15.66 -3.78
N MET A 37 -1.96 15.10 -2.57
CA MET A 37 -1.16 13.91 -2.33
C MET A 37 -1.78 12.77 -3.13
N GLY A 38 -0.97 12.01 -3.85
CA GLY A 38 -1.46 10.89 -4.67
C GLY A 38 -1.84 9.69 -3.80
N LEU A 39 -2.49 8.68 -4.39
CA LEU A 39 -2.76 7.38 -3.77
C LEU A 39 -1.47 6.72 -3.27
N THR A 40 -1.58 5.81 -2.29
CA THR A 40 -0.43 4.99 -1.88
C THR A 40 0.11 4.21 -3.07
N SER A 41 1.42 4.30 -3.30
CA SER A 41 2.14 3.64 -4.37
C SER A 41 3.06 2.57 -3.82
N ILE A 42 2.93 1.35 -4.32
CA ILE A 42 3.84 0.25 -3.96
C ILE A 42 5.27 0.49 -4.46
N LYS A 43 5.45 1.28 -5.52
CA LYS A 43 6.76 1.53 -6.15
C LYS A 43 7.68 2.34 -5.27
N THR A 44 7.11 3.31 -4.55
CA THR A 44 7.87 4.27 -3.74
C THR A 44 7.82 3.96 -2.24
N THR A 45 6.82 3.17 -1.81
CA THR A 45 6.67 2.71 -0.43
C THR A 45 7.90 1.95 0.04
N ALA A 46 8.36 2.25 1.25
CA ALA A 46 9.52 1.60 1.85
C ALA A 46 9.10 0.55 2.88
N VAL A 47 9.76 -0.61 2.87
CA VAL A 47 9.62 -1.64 3.89
C VAL A 47 10.98 -1.92 4.49
N ARG A 48 11.07 -1.96 5.82
CA ARG A 48 12.33 -2.21 6.52
C ARG A 48 12.15 -3.11 7.73
N LEU A 49 13.10 -4.00 7.97
CA LEU A 49 13.24 -4.69 9.25
C LEU A 49 13.67 -3.69 10.32
N VAL A 50 12.98 -3.68 11.46
CA VAL A 50 13.29 -2.80 12.60
C VAL A 50 14.00 -3.57 13.70
N LYS A 51 13.55 -4.81 13.96
CA LYS A 51 14.16 -5.69 14.95
C LYS A 51 13.74 -7.15 14.75
N PRO A 52 14.58 -8.12 15.16
CA PRO A 52 16.00 -7.93 15.50
C PRO A 52 16.82 -7.45 14.27
N SER A 53 18.11 -7.20 14.45
CA SER A 53 18.99 -7.01 13.29
C SER A 53 19.02 -8.31 12.48
N LEU A 54 19.26 -8.23 11.16
CA LEU A 54 19.18 -9.42 10.30
C LEU A 54 20.19 -10.51 10.73
N ASP A 55 21.36 -10.09 11.19
CA ASP A 55 22.43 -10.99 11.64
C ASP A 55 22.16 -11.60 13.03
N ASP A 56 21.19 -11.06 13.77
CA ASP A 56 20.81 -11.50 15.12
C ASP A 56 19.54 -12.35 15.15
N VAL A 57 18.91 -12.63 14.00
CA VAL A 57 17.67 -13.40 13.94
C VAL A 57 17.88 -14.82 14.46
N LYS A 58 17.07 -15.22 15.44
CA LYS A 58 17.03 -16.58 15.99
C LYS A 58 15.68 -17.23 15.77
N LEU A 59 15.67 -18.56 15.77
CA LEU A 59 14.44 -19.34 15.73
C LEU A 59 13.54 -18.94 16.91
N GLY A 60 12.27 -18.65 16.61
CA GLY A 60 11.27 -18.19 17.58
C GLY A 60 11.21 -16.67 17.77
N ASP A 61 12.13 -15.89 17.21
CA ASP A 61 12.09 -14.44 17.32
C ASP A 61 10.86 -13.83 16.63
N VAL A 62 10.35 -12.73 17.19
CA VAL A 62 9.37 -11.89 16.52
C VAL A 62 10.10 -10.91 15.62
N LEU A 63 9.95 -11.07 14.31
CA LEU A 63 10.45 -10.12 13.33
C LEU A 63 9.46 -8.97 13.16
N HIS A 64 9.94 -7.75 13.39
CA HIS A 64 9.14 -6.53 13.28
C HIS A 64 9.61 -5.71 12.09
N PHE A 65 8.74 -5.57 11.10
CA PHE A 65 8.96 -4.70 9.95
C PHE A 65 8.08 -3.46 10.04
N VAL A 66 8.53 -2.37 9.42
CA VAL A 66 7.74 -1.16 9.23
C VAL A 66 7.58 -0.88 7.75
N ILE A 67 6.32 -0.67 7.34
CA ILE A 67 5.96 -0.04 6.06
C ILE A 67 5.87 1.46 6.30
N GLN A 68 6.52 2.24 5.45
CA GLN A 68 6.29 3.68 5.32
C GLN A 68 5.61 3.93 3.98
N ALA A 69 4.27 4.05 4.00
CA ALA A 69 3.46 4.28 2.81
C ALA A 69 3.78 5.65 2.21
N LYS A 70 3.91 5.67 0.88
CA LYS A 70 4.24 6.86 0.10
C LYS A 70 3.37 6.93 -1.14
N ASP A 71 3.17 8.12 -1.67
CA ASP A 71 2.54 8.30 -2.98
C ASP A 71 3.55 8.13 -4.13
N ASP A 72 3.09 8.22 -5.38
CA ASP A 72 3.97 8.10 -6.57
C ASP A 72 5.08 9.17 -6.62
N GLY A 73 4.89 10.31 -5.94
CA GLY A 73 5.91 11.34 -5.77
C GLY A 73 6.93 11.04 -4.66
N GLY A 74 6.81 9.90 -3.99
CA GLY A 74 7.66 9.50 -2.86
C GLY A 74 7.34 10.23 -1.55
N ARG A 75 6.25 11.01 -1.52
CA ARG A 75 5.84 11.77 -0.33
C ARG A 75 5.19 10.83 0.67
N PRO A 76 5.58 10.85 1.96
CA PRO A 76 4.94 10.04 2.98
C PRO A 76 3.45 10.33 3.07
N ARG A 77 2.64 9.27 3.15
CA ARG A 77 1.20 9.36 3.36
C ARG A 77 0.93 9.88 4.78
N PRO A 78 0.00 10.84 4.99
CA PRO A 78 -0.25 11.44 6.31
C PRO A 78 -1.16 10.56 7.17
N SER A 79 -1.87 9.62 6.57
CA SER A 79 -2.88 8.78 7.21
C SER A 79 -2.69 7.33 6.82
N GLY A 80 -3.17 6.44 7.70
CA GLY A 80 -3.27 5.01 7.45
C GLY A 80 -4.50 4.63 6.61
N GLY A 81 -4.97 3.39 6.77
CA GLY A 81 -6.17 2.84 6.15
C GLY A 81 -5.93 1.92 4.94
N ASP A 82 -4.70 1.84 4.43
CA ASP A 82 -4.37 0.91 3.35
C ASP A 82 -4.50 -0.55 3.83
N PHE A 83 -4.99 -1.41 2.94
CA PHE A 83 -5.08 -2.84 3.20
C PHE A 83 -3.84 -3.56 2.66
N TRP A 84 -2.97 -3.97 3.59
CA TRP A 84 -1.72 -4.67 3.28
C TRP A 84 -1.82 -6.17 3.52
N LEU A 85 -1.27 -6.97 2.60
CA LEU A 85 -1.17 -8.42 2.70
C LEU A 85 0.31 -8.85 2.69
N PRO A 86 0.96 -8.92 3.87
CA PRO A 86 2.32 -9.39 3.97
C PRO A 86 2.39 -10.91 4.16
N VAL A 87 3.30 -11.56 3.43
CA VAL A 87 3.56 -13.00 3.51
C VAL A 87 5.06 -13.23 3.59
N MET A 88 5.50 -13.99 4.58
CA MET A 88 6.85 -14.55 4.62
C MET A 88 6.83 -15.91 3.93
N LYS A 89 7.73 -16.11 2.98
CA LYS A 89 7.97 -17.38 2.29
C LYS A 89 9.37 -17.87 2.65
N GLY A 90 9.55 -19.17 2.80
CA GLY A 90 10.85 -19.73 3.08
C GLY A 90 10.96 -21.18 2.69
N LYS A 91 12.14 -21.73 2.92
CA LYS A 91 12.50 -23.11 2.69
C LYS A 91 13.36 -23.59 3.84
N THR A 92 12.95 -24.69 4.45
CA THR A 92 13.68 -25.35 5.53
C THR A 92 14.99 -25.95 5.03
N GLU A 93 15.92 -26.26 5.94
CA GLU A 93 17.17 -26.96 5.60
C GLU A 93 16.94 -28.33 4.95
N ASP A 94 15.88 -29.03 5.34
CA ASP A 94 15.45 -30.31 4.74
C ASP A 94 14.75 -30.14 3.38
N GLY A 95 14.59 -28.91 2.90
CA GLY A 95 14.08 -28.60 1.56
C GLY A 95 12.56 -28.43 1.45
N PHE A 96 11.81 -28.44 2.57
CA PHE A 96 10.38 -28.16 2.57
C PHE A 96 10.09 -26.66 2.41
N GLU A 97 9.18 -26.33 1.51
CA GLU A 97 8.65 -24.97 1.34
C GLU A 97 7.69 -24.61 2.49
N THR A 98 7.76 -23.36 2.95
CA THR A 98 7.01 -22.85 4.10
C THR A 98 6.51 -21.43 3.84
N SER A 99 5.38 -21.06 4.44
CA SER A 99 4.86 -19.70 4.37
C SER A 99 4.04 -19.32 5.59
N MET A 100 3.98 -18.02 5.87
CA MET A 100 3.21 -17.47 6.98
C MET A 100 2.70 -16.07 6.66
N ALA A 101 1.43 -15.82 6.96
CA ALA A 101 0.83 -14.50 6.86
C ALA A 101 1.33 -13.60 8.02
N GLY A 102 1.68 -12.36 7.69
CA GLY A 102 2.11 -11.37 8.68
C GLY A 102 0.94 -10.64 9.31
N ARG A 103 1.04 -10.34 10.59
CA ARG A 103 0.05 -9.49 11.27
C ARG A 103 0.38 -8.02 11.00
N VAL A 104 -0.60 -7.27 10.49
CA VAL A 104 -0.48 -5.82 10.25
C VAL A 104 -1.09 -5.02 11.40
N VAL A 105 -0.42 -3.94 11.79
CA VAL A 105 -0.93 -2.91 12.71
C VAL A 105 -0.80 -1.56 12.02
N ASP A 106 -1.92 -0.89 11.81
CA ASP A 106 -1.98 0.48 11.25
C ASP A 106 -1.80 1.51 12.38
N HIS A 107 -0.79 2.38 12.25
CA HIS A 107 -0.52 3.46 13.21
C HIS A 107 -1.30 4.75 12.91
N ARG A 108 -2.17 4.72 11.89
CA ARG A 108 -3.04 5.82 11.48
C ARG A 108 -2.30 7.08 11.01
N ASN A 109 -1.03 6.95 10.65
CA ASN A 109 -0.16 8.06 10.23
C ASN A 109 0.63 7.76 8.94
N GLY A 110 0.13 6.79 8.13
CA GLY A 110 0.79 6.32 6.92
C GLY A 110 1.97 5.37 7.15
N SER A 111 2.18 4.95 8.40
CA SER A 111 3.08 3.86 8.74
C SER A 111 2.33 2.65 9.29
N TYR A 112 2.86 1.46 9.02
CA TYR A 112 2.28 0.20 9.46
C TYR A 112 3.39 -0.69 10.03
N SER A 113 3.06 -1.48 11.05
CA SER A 113 3.94 -2.55 11.52
C SER A 113 3.48 -3.89 11.00
N ILE A 114 4.43 -4.71 10.53
CA ILE A 114 4.21 -6.12 10.21
C ILE A 114 4.97 -6.96 11.22
N TYR A 115 4.31 -8.00 11.74
CA TYR A 115 4.92 -8.98 12.64
C TYR A 115 4.89 -10.37 12.03
N PHE A 116 6.04 -11.04 12.10
CA PHE A 116 6.23 -12.45 11.77
C PHE A 116 6.97 -13.16 12.91
N ILE A 117 6.84 -14.48 13.00
CA ILE A 117 7.71 -15.34 13.82
C ILE A 117 8.78 -15.99 12.93
N ALA A 118 10.04 -15.99 13.34
CA ALA A 118 11.07 -16.81 12.72
C ALA A 118 10.82 -18.30 13.02
N ALA A 119 9.87 -18.91 12.30
CA ALA A 119 9.30 -20.20 12.65
C ALA A 119 10.06 -21.41 12.07
N TRP A 120 11.09 -21.19 11.25
CA TRP A 120 11.93 -22.23 10.68
C TRP A 120 13.38 -21.77 10.56
N VAL A 121 14.29 -22.74 10.55
CA VAL A 121 15.69 -22.54 10.15
C VAL A 121 15.79 -22.74 8.64
N GLY A 122 16.47 -21.82 7.95
CA GLY A 122 16.63 -21.84 6.50
C GLY A 122 16.46 -20.46 5.88
N ASN A 123 16.14 -20.41 4.60
CA ASN A 123 15.96 -19.14 3.92
C ASN A 123 14.56 -18.55 4.20
N ALA A 124 14.48 -17.22 4.12
CA ALA A 124 13.23 -16.50 4.22
C ALA A 124 13.26 -15.26 3.32
N SER A 125 12.11 -14.96 2.72
CA SER A 125 11.84 -13.74 1.96
C SER A 125 10.46 -13.22 2.33
N ILE A 126 10.24 -11.92 2.19
CA ILE A 126 8.96 -11.29 2.49
C ILE A 126 8.40 -10.67 1.23
N GLN A 127 7.12 -10.92 1.01
CA GLN A 127 6.30 -10.27 -0.02
C GLN A 127 5.27 -9.41 0.69
N VAL A 128 5.18 -8.13 0.30
CA VAL A 128 4.20 -7.19 0.84
C VAL A 128 3.37 -6.67 -0.31
N VAL A 129 2.08 -6.99 -0.30
CA VAL A 129 1.13 -6.55 -1.34
C VAL A 129 0.25 -5.43 -0.78
N LEU A 130 0.15 -4.33 -1.53
CA LEU A 130 -0.90 -3.33 -1.33
C LEU A 130 -2.16 -3.85 -2.03
N ALA A 131 -3.10 -4.42 -1.27
CA ALA A 131 -4.32 -4.99 -1.83
C ALA A 131 -5.35 -3.90 -2.15
N MET A 132 -5.48 -2.90 -1.27
CA MET A 132 -6.33 -1.72 -1.49
C MET A 132 -5.70 -0.49 -0.83
N THR A 133 -5.86 0.68 -1.45
CA THR A 133 -5.47 1.95 -0.83
C THR A 133 -6.51 2.36 0.21
N ALA A 134 -6.12 3.23 1.14
CA ALA A 134 -7.01 3.77 2.16
C ALA A 134 -8.31 4.35 1.58
N GLU A 135 -8.22 5.07 0.45
CA GLU A 135 -9.37 5.65 -0.24
C GLU A 135 -10.33 4.60 -0.80
N ALA A 136 -9.80 3.48 -1.30
CA ALA A 136 -10.63 2.38 -1.79
C ALA A 136 -11.34 1.66 -0.64
N VAL A 137 -10.63 1.44 0.48
CA VAL A 137 -11.20 0.84 1.70
C VAL A 137 -12.33 1.72 2.24
N ASP A 138 -12.07 3.02 2.43
CA ASP A 138 -13.07 3.98 2.91
C ASP A 138 -14.30 4.05 1.98
N TRP A 139 -14.08 4.02 0.67
CA TRP A 139 -15.18 3.96 -0.29
C TRP A 139 -16.04 2.72 -0.07
N PHE A 140 -15.44 1.53 0.04
CA PHE A 140 -16.17 0.27 0.28
C PHE A 140 -16.94 0.28 1.60
N GLU A 141 -16.35 0.79 2.68
CA GLU A 141 -17.00 0.86 4.00
C GLU A 141 -18.23 1.78 3.98
N ASN A 142 -18.16 2.89 3.26
CA ASN A 142 -19.24 3.89 3.18
C ASN A 142 -20.30 3.59 2.11
N GLN A 143 -20.09 2.62 1.21
CA GLN A 143 -21.12 2.24 0.20
C GLN A 143 -22.22 1.33 0.77
N PHE A 144 -21.97 0.62 1.87
CA PHE A 144 -22.88 -0.40 2.42
C PHE A 144 -23.29 -0.14 3.88
N SER A 145 -22.93 1.03 4.42
CA SER A 145 -23.34 1.53 5.74
C SER A 145 -24.65 2.31 5.66
#